data_AF-A0A117NZ55-F1
#
_entry.id   AF-A0A117NZ55-F1
#
_cell.length_a   1.000
_cell.length_b   1.000
_cell.length_c   1.000
_cell.angle_alpha   90.00
_cell.angle_beta   90.00
_cell.angle_gamma   90.00
#
_symmetry.space_group_name_H-M   'P 1'
#
loop_
_entity.id
_entity.type
_entity.pdbx_description
1 polymer ?
#
loop_
_entity_poly.entity_id
_entity_poly.type
_entity_poly.pdbx_seq_one_letter_code
_entity_poly.pdbx_strand_id
1 'polypeptide(L)' 'MPYARYATMALPRTSHRDMERRCWLVALPAVDGRQYVYRVYAPEDALLADLFWEAWHCHDESALPRAWDLFDAAAIRLVG' A
#
# COMPACT_ATOMS: atom_id res chain seq x y z
N MET A 1 -20.99 0.87 -14.11
CA MET A 1 -20.07 0.87 -12.94
C MET A 1 -18.68 1.31 -13.40
N PRO A 2 -18.34 2.60 -13.42
CA PRO A 2 -17.00 3.03 -13.78
C PRO A 2 -16.19 3.21 -12.49
N TYR A 3 -15.34 2.25 -12.14
CA TYR A 3 -14.42 2.40 -11.00
C TYR A 3 -13.28 3.36 -11.38
N ALA A 4 -12.92 4.24 -10.45
CA ALA A 4 -12.33 5.55 -10.65
C ALA A 4 -11.06 5.62 -11.53
N ARG A 5 -11.01 6.71 -12.31
CA ARG A 5 -9.80 7.26 -12.94
C ARG A 5 -8.87 7.85 -11.88
N TYR A 6 -7.59 7.48 -11.98
CA TYR A 6 -6.35 8.14 -11.52
C TYR A 6 -6.46 9.28 -10.50
N ALA A 7 -5.76 9.14 -9.37
CA ALA A 7 -5.32 10.28 -8.56
C ALA A 7 -3.79 10.35 -8.55
N THR A 8 -3.18 10.62 -9.71
CA THR A 8 -1.93 11.39 -9.69
C THR A 8 -2.32 12.84 -9.43
N MET A 9 -2.56 13.17 -8.16
CA MET A 9 -2.70 14.55 -7.76
C MET A 9 -1.30 15.13 -7.74
N ALA A 10 -0.89 15.72 -8.86
CA ALA A 10 0.20 16.67 -8.90
C ALA A 10 -0.17 17.83 -7.96
N LEU A 11 0.21 17.72 -6.69
CA LEU A 11 0.18 18.85 -5.76
C LEU A 11 1.10 19.94 -6.34
N PRO A 12 0.66 21.21 -6.31
CA PRO A 12 1.39 22.32 -6.91
C PRO A 12 2.75 22.45 -6.23
N ARG A 13 3.82 22.31 -7.02
CA ARG A 13 5.24 22.67 -6.78
C ARG A 13 5.52 23.30 -5.40
N THR A 14 5.41 22.49 -4.36
CA THR A 14 5.87 22.81 -3.02
C THR A 14 7.18 22.06 -2.81
N SER A 15 8.10 22.73 -2.14
CA SER A 15 9.51 22.44 -2.15
C SER A 15 9.84 20.97 -1.87
N HIS A 16 10.88 20.48 -2.55
CA HIS A 16 11.39 19.12 -2.58
C HIS A 16 12.05 18.65 -1.26
N ARG A 17 11.63 19.16 -0.10
CA ARG A 17 12.08 18.80 1.25
C ARG A 17 10.91 19.02 2.23
N ASP A 18 10.64 18.06 3.11
CA ASP A 18 9.63 18.13 4.21
C ASP A 18 8.14 17.88 3.86
N MET A 19 7.83 16.83 3.10
CA MET A 19 6.55 16.14 3.30
C MET A 19 6.87 14.81 3.94
N GLU A 20 6.56 14.67 5.23
CA GLU A 20 6.77 13.49 6.07
C GLU A 20 6.01 12.28 5.51
N ARG A 21 6.45 11.73 4.38
CA ARG A 21 5.95 10.46 3.85
C ARG A 21 6.40 9.40 4.83
N ARG A 22 5.50 9.00 5.71
CA ARG A 22 5.77 7.91 6.63
C ARG A 22 5.77 6.60 5.85
N CYS A 23 6.63 5.69 6.28
CA CYS A 23 6.76 4.40 5.62
C CYS A 23 5.73 3.46 6.26
N TRP A 24 4.81 2.94 5.48
CA TRP A 24 3.87 1.92 5.95
C TRP A 24 4.36 0.55 5.50
N LEU A 25 4.41 -0.40 6.44
CA LEU A 25 4.65 -1.80 6.15
C LEU A 25 3.30 -2.51 6.08
N VAL A 26 3.00 -3.07 4.92
CA VAL A 26 1.80 -3.89 4.70
C VAL A 26 2.24 -5.33 4.51
N ALA A 27 1.96 -6.19 5.47
CA ALA A 27 2.23 -7.61 5.39
C ALA A 27 0.99 -8.34 4.85
N LEU A 28 1.11 -8.87 3.63
CA LEU A 28 0.10 -9.67 2.97
C LEU A 28 0.40 -11.16 3.18
N PRO A 29 -0.52 -11.94 3.78
CA PRO A 29 -0.35 -13.38 3.85
C PRO A 29 -0.51 -14.00 2.46
N ALA A 30 0.43 -14.87 2.10
CA ALA A 30 0.46 -15.65 0.87
C ALA A 30 -0.40 -16.91 0.99
N VAL A 31 -0.86 -17.45 -0.15
CA VAL A 31 -1.43 -18.80 -0.22
C VAL A 31 -0.41 -19.89 0.14
N ASP A 32 0.88 -19.61 0.01
CA ASP A 32 1.99 -20.49 0.43
C ASP A 32 2.22 -20.48 1.96
N GLY A 33 1.41 -19.73 2.73
CA GLY A 33 1.59 -19.60 4.18
C GLY A 33 2.77 -18.70 4.60
N ARG A 34 3.42 -18.04 3.63
CA ARG A 34 4.42 -16.98 3.87
C ARG A 34 3.75 -15.62 4.05
N GLN A 35 4.42 -14.67 4.67
CA GLN A 35 3.97 -13.28 4.70
C GLN A 35 4.90 -12.42 3.85
N TYR A 36 4.33 -11.69 2.89
CA TYR A 36 5.06 -10.76 2.03
C TYR A 36 4.85 -9.34 2.54
N VAL A 37 5.94 -8.65 2.86
CA VAL A 37 5.90 -7.30 3.43
C VAL A 37 6.23 -6.27 2.36
N TYR A 38 5.30 -5.36 2.10
CA TYR A 38 5.42 -4.27 1.15
C TYR A 38 5.61 -2.94 1.88
N ARG A 39 6.46 -2.07 1.32
CA ARG A 39 6.68 -0.71 1.80
C ARG A 39 5.87 0.27 0.97
N VAL A 40 4.90 0.93 1.57
CA VAL A 40 4.04 1.92 0.94
C VAL A 40 4.35 3.29 1.55
N TYR A 41 4.65 4.29 0.72
CA TYR A 41 4.97 5.63 1.18
C TYR A 41 3.73 6.51 1.07
N ALA A 42 3.10 6.77 2.21
CA ALA A 42 1.85 7.49 2.29
C ALA A 42 1.82 8.39 3.53
N PRO A 43 0.99 9.44 3.56
CA PRO A 43 0.86 10.30 4.73
C PRO A 43 0.23 9.53 5.92
N GLU A 44 0.34 10.07 7.14
CA GLU A 44 -0.16 9.41 8.37
C GLU A 44 -1.69 9.22 8.36
N ASP A 45 -2.41 10.12 7.69
CA ASP A 45 -3.86 10.11 7.53
C ASP A 45 -4.34 9.23 6.37
N ALA A 46 -3.43 8.51 5.70
CA ALA A 46 -3.81 7.58 4.64
C ALA A 46 -4.71 6.46 5.20
N LEU A 47 -5.81 6.18 4.50
CA LEU A 47 -6.70 5.10 4.87
C LEU A 47 -5.96 3.77 4.72
N LEU A 48 -6.08 2.92 5.74
CA LEU A 48 -5.49 1.58 5.73
C LEU A 48 -5.91 0.76 4.48
N ALA A 49 -7.14 0.97 4.02
CA ALA A 49 -7.68 0.31 2.82
C ALA A 49 -6.93 0.73 1.53
N ASP A 50 -6.53 1.99 1.39
CA ASP A 50 -5.75 2.46 0.25
C ASP A 50 -4.34 1.86 0.26
N LEU A 51 -3.70 1.78 1.43
CA LEU A 51 -2.39 1.15 1.60
C LEU A 51 -2.42 -0.34 1.24
N PHE A 52 -3.46 -1.03 1.70
CA PHE A 52 -3.69 -2.43 1.35
C PHE A 52 -3.87 -2.59 -0.14
N TRP A 53 -4.69 -1.75 -0.79
CA TRP A 53 -4.92 -1.85 -2.22
C TRP A 53 -3.65 -1.61 -3.04
N GLU A 54 -2.83 -0.61 -2.68
CA GLU A 54 -1.53 -0.38 -3.32
C GLU A 54 -0.60 -1.58 -3.15
N ALA A 55 -0.45 -2.08 -1.92
CA ALA A 55 0.41 -3.23 -1.63
C ALA A 55 -0.07 -4.50 -2.34
N TRP A 56 -1.38 -4.70 -2.40
CA TRP A 56 -2.01 -5.84 -3.06
C TRP A 56 -1.79 -5.80 -4.57
N HIS A 57 -1.98 -4.64 -5.22
CA HIS A 57 -1.74 -4.51 -6.65
C HIS A 57 -0.26 -4.75 -6.99
N CYS A 58 0.67 -4.24 -6.17
CA CYS A 58 2.09 -4.50 -6.33
C CYS A 58 2.45 -6.00 -6.16
N HIS A 59 1.72 -6.69 -5.28
CA HIS A 59 1.84 -8.13 -5.11
C HIS A 59 1.30 -8.92 -6.31
N ASP A 60 0.15 -8.55 -6.87
CA ASP A 60 -0.45 -9.20 -8.05
C ASP A 60 0.46 -9.11 -9.28
N GLU A 61 1.19 -8.01 -9.43
CA GLU A 61 2.21 -7.84 -10.48
C GLU A 61 3.51 -8.63 -10.21
N SER A 62 3.70 -9.16 -9.00
CA SER A 62 4.85 -9.99 -8.67
C SER A 62 4.61 -11.43 -9.13
N ALA A 63 5.62 -12.08 -9.71
CA ALA A 63 5.56 -13.52 -10.07
C ALA A 63 5.58 -14.46 -8.84
N LEU A 64 5.11 -13.97 -7.68
CA LEU A 64 5.08 -14.67 -6.41
C LEU A 64 3.73 -15.38 -6.23
N PRO A 65 3.64 -16.36 -5.30
CA PRO A 65 2.38 -16.99 -4.95
C PRO A 65 1.37 -15.95 -4.48
N ARG A 66 0.14 -16.03 -5.01
CA ARG A 66 -0.95 -15.08 -4.74
C ARG A 66 -1.13 -14.87 -3.24
N ALA A 67 -1.35 -13.63 -2.82
CA ALA A 67 -1.72 -13.32 -1.46
C ALA A 67 -3.21 -13.61 -1.22
N TRP A 68 -3.65 -13.49 0.04
CA TRP A 68 -5.05 -13.48 0.42
C TRP A 68 -5.60 -12.07 0.34
N ASP A 69 -6.70 -11.87 -0.38
CA ASP A 69 -7.37 -10.56 -0.56
C ASP A 69 -8.12 -10.09 0.69
N LEU A 70 -7.87 -10.75 1.83
CA LEU A 70 -8.47 -10.45 3.10
C LEU A 70 -7.71 -9.30 3.77
N PHE A 71 -8.29 -8.10 3.68
CA PHE A 71 -7.84 -6.93 4.43
C PHE A 71 -7.65 -7.23 5.92
N ASP A 72 -8.55 -8.01 6.52
CA ASP A 72 -8.51 -8.39 7.94
C ASP A 72 -7.27 -9.23 8.29
N ALA A 73 -6.73 -9.97 7.32
CA ALA A 73 -5.53 -10.79 7.49
C ALA A 73 -4.23 -10.01 7.21
N ALA A 74 -4.33 -8.80 6.64
CA ALA A 74 -3.18 -7.96 6.32
C ALA A 74 -2.74 -7.18 7.55
N ALA A 75 -1.47 -7.35 7.94
CA ALA A 75 -0.91 -6.57 9.04
C ALA A 75 -0.34 -5.26 8.50
N ILE A 76 -0.96 -4.15 8.83
CA ILE A 76 -0.51 -2.82 8.42
C ILE A 76 0.12 -2.12 9.62
N ARG A 77 1.37 -1.66 9.44
CA ARG A 77 2.13 -0.99 10.49
C ARG A 77 2.78 0.28 9.96
N LEU A 78 2.52 1.38 10.64
CA LEU A 78 3.26 2.62 10.43
C LEU A 78 4.70 2.47 10.96
N VAL A 79 5.67 2.78 10.11
CA VAL A 79 7.08 2.92 10.44
C VAL A 79 7.45 4.38 10.28
N GLY A 80 7.50 5.05 11.43
CA GLY A 80 7.88 6.44 11.63
C GLY A 80 8.61 6.57 12.96
#